data_AF-A0A9E2HN38-F1
#
_entry.id   AF-A0A9E2HN38-F1
#
_cell.length_a   1.000
_cell.length_b   1.000
_cell.length_c   1.000
_cell.angle_alpha   90.00
_cell.angle_beta   90.00
_cell.angle_gamma   90.00
#
_symmetry.space_group_name_H-M   'P 1'
#
loop_
_entity.id
_entity.type
_entity.pdbx_description
1 polymer ?
#
loop_
_entity_poly.entity_id
_entity_poly.type
_entity_poly.pdbx_seq_one_letter_code
_entity_poly.pdbx_strand_id
1 'polypeptide(L)' 'MDKDARRDADPDTPHAKRADAEAAKPDQLNEGDRKAESRQEALVDEGIEETFPASDPVSAKRIT' A
#
# COMPACT_ATOMS: atom_id res chain seq x y z
N MET A 1 -0.84 -39.26 -11.49
CA MET A 1 -0.19 -37.93 -11.44
C MET A 1 -0.82 -37.10 -12.53
N ASP A 2 -1.78 -36.27 -12.16
CA ASP A 2 -2.58 -35.47 -13.09
C ASP A 2 -1.66 -34.46 -13.80
N LYS A 3 -1.59 -34.51 -15.13
CA LYS A 3 -0.66 -33.68 -15.92
C LYS A 3 -1.10 -32.22 -15.97
N ASP A 4 -2.34 -31.93 -15.58
CA ASP A 4 -2.97 -30.63 -15.74
C ASP A 4 -2.89 -29.73 -14.50
N ALA A 5 -2.45 -30.27 -13.36
CA ALA A 5 -2.35 -29.52 -12.08
C ALA A 5 -1.37 -28.34 -12.08
N ARG A 6 -0.60 -28.13 -13.16
CA ARG A 6 0.40 -27.06 -13.30
C ARG A 6 0.08 -26.01 -14.37
N ARG A 7 -1.04 -26.17 -15.10
CA ARG A 7 -1.36 -25.30 -16.24
C ARG A 7 -1.82 -23.89 -15.81
N ASP A 8 -2.38 -23.78 -14.62
CA ASP A 8 -2.86 -22.50 -14.06
C ASP A 8 -1.77 -21.69 -13.34
N ALA A 9 -0.54 -22.21 -13.27
CA ALA A 9 0.58 -21.57 -12.61
C ALA A 9 1.48 -20.76 -13.58
N ASP A 10 1.05 -20.59 -14.82
CA ASP A 10 1.81 -19.86 -15.84
C ASP A 10 1.72 -18.34 -15.58
N PRO A 11 2.83 -17.69 -15.17
CA PRO A 11 2.86 -16.27 -14.86
C PRO A 11 2.69 -15.38 -16.10
N ASP A 12 2.77 -15.94 -17.31
CA ASP A 12 2.68 -15.23 -18.58
C ASP A 12 1.27 -15.29 -19.20
N THR A 13 0.25 -15.78 -18.46
CA THR A 13 -1.15 -15.68 -18.90
C THR A 13 -1.60 -14.21 -18.95
N PRO A 14 -2.57 -13.83 -19.83
CA PRO A 14 -2.97 -12.43 -20.02
C PRO A 14 -3.43 -11.72 -18.73
N HIS A 15 -3.93 -12.48 -17.76
CA HIS A 15 -4.40 -12.03 -16.46
C HIS A 15 -3.35 -12.19 -15.34
N ALA A 16 -2.24 -12.90 -15.58
CA ALA A 16 -1.12 -13.01 -14.66
C ALA A 16 0.03 -12.04 -14.96
N LYS A 17 -0.08 -11.21 -16.01
CA LYS A 17 0.90 -10.18 -16.31
C LYS A 17 1.12 -9.31 -15.06
N ARG A 18 2.34 -9.31 -14.56
CA ARG A 18 2.74 -8.47 -13.43
C ARG A 18 2.47 -7.01 -13.79
N ALA A 19 1.74 -6.32 -12.92
CA ALA A 19 1.66 -4.88 -12.99
C ALA A 19 3.06 -4.30 -12.79
N ASP A 20 3.39 -3.24 -13.54
CA ASP A 20 4.54 -2.43 -13.20
C ASP A 20 4.33 -1.90 -11.78
N ALA A 21 5.32 -2.06 -10.91
CA ALA A 21 5.26 -1.43 -9.61
C ALA A 21 5.18 0.07 -9.83
N GLU A 22 4.05 0.69 -9.45
CA GLU A 22 3.99 2.14 -9.37
C GLU A 22 5.15 2.62 -8.48
N ALA A 23 5.68 3.80 -8.78
CA ALA A 23 6.73 4.39 -7.96
C ALA A 23 6.27 4.32 -6.50
N ALA A 24 7.04 3.60 -5.67
CA ALA A 24 6.68 3.41 -4.27
C ALA A 24 6.42 4.78 -3.67
N LYS A 25 5.25 4.93 -3.02
CA LYS A 25 4.96 6.16 -2.29
C LYS A 25 6.10 6.39 -1.30
N PRO A 26 6.64 7.62 -1.20
CA PRO A 26 7.70 7.91 -0.24
C PRO A 26 7.19 7.63 1.17
N ASP A 27 7.97 6.89 1.94
CA ASP A 27 7.67 6.59 3.34
C ASP A 27 7.56 7.89 4.15
N GLN A 28 6.34 8.24 4.56
CA GLN A 28 6.07 9.46 5.32
C GLN A 28 6.64 9.41 6.75
N LEU A 29 7.13 8.26 7.22
CA LEU A 29 7.81 8.11 8.50
C LEU A 29 9.33 8.31 8.40
N ASN A 30 9.89 8.26 7.18
CA ASN A 30 11.30 8.56 6.96
C ASN A 30 11.55 10.07 7.14
N GLU A 31 12.43 10.43 8.09
CA GLU A 31 12.71 11.83 8.42
C GLU A 31 13.28 12.65 7.25
N GLY A 32 13.94 12.01 6.29
CA GLY A 32 14.49 12.67 5.11
C GLY A 32 13.47 12.98 4.01
N ASP A 33 12.37 12.22 3.96
CA ASP A 33 11.40 12.25 2.85
C ASP A 33 10.00 12.70 3.29
N ARG A 34 9.75 12.78 4.60
CA ARG A 34 8.48 13.27 5.16
C ARG A 34 8.29 14.75 4.89
N LYS A 35 7.10 15.11 4.42
CA LYS A 35 6.69 16.52 4.24
C LYS A 35 5.93 17.06 5.45
N ALA A 36 5.46 16.19 6.32
CA ALA A 36 4.70 16.53 7.51
C ALA A 36 5.59 17.12 8.61
N GLU A 37 5.07 18.13 9.32
CA GLU A 37 5.77 18.82 10.41
C GLU A 37 5.82 17.98 11.70
N SER A 38 4.94 16.97 11.84
CA SER A 38 4.91 16.08 13.00
C SER A 38 4.67 14.60 12.62
N ARG A 39 5.11 13.68 13.49
CA ARG A 39 4.84 12.24 13.35
C ARG A 39 3.34 11.92 13.36
N GLN A 40 2.55 12.73 14.06
CA GLN A 40 1.10 12.52 14.12
C GLN A 40 0.44 12.84 12.79
N GLU A 41 0.86 13.91 12.13
CA GLU A 41 0.38 14.28 10.79
C GLU A 41 0.85 13.29 9.72
N ALA A 42 2.11 12.83 9.78
CA ALA A 42 2.59 11.79 8.88
C ALA A 42 1.72 10.52 8.89
N LEU A 43 1.28 10.09 10.08
CA LEU A 43 0.38 8.94 10.26
C LEU A 43 -1.05 9.21 9.76
N VAL A 44 -1.51 10.46 9.85
CA VAL A 44 -2.83 10.85 9.34
C VAL A 44 -2.82 10.87 7.82
N ASP A 45 -1.77 11.43 7.20
CA ASP A 45 -1.65 11.54 5.75
C ASP A 45 -1.58 10.14 5.10
N GLU A 46 -0.73 9.24 5.62
CA GLU A 46 -0.63 7.85 5.15
C GLU A 46 -1.98 7.12 5.25
N GLY A 47 -2.64 7.21 6.41
CA GLY A 47 -3.93 6.56 6.57
C GLY A 47 -5.06 7.16 5.74
N ILE A 48 -5.03 8.45 5.40
CA ILE A 48 -5.99 9.05 4.45
C ILE A 48 -5.76 8.50 3.04
N GLU A 49 -4.51 8.39 2.61
CA GLU A 49 -4.17 7.90 1.28
C GLU A 49 -4.46 6.41 1.07
N GLU A 50 -4.39 5.60 2.13
CA GLU A 50 -4.64 4.16 2.11
C GLU A 50 -6.11 3.81 2.42
N THR A 51 -6.88 4.73 3.01
CA THR A 51 -8.28 4.52 3.40
C THR A 51 -9.24 5.23 2.45
N PHE A 52 -9.29 4.77 1.20
CA PHE A 52 -10.45 4.96 0.31
C PHE A 52 -10.84 3.57 -0.22
N PRO A 53 -12.07 3.06 -0.01
CA PRO A 53 -13.37 3.76 0.01
C PRO A 53 -14.14 3.79 1.36
N ALA A 54 -13.51 3.46 2.50
CA ALA A 54 -14.19 3.48 3.81
C ALA A 54 -14.31 4.91 4.36
N SER A 55 -15.54 5.41 4.51
CA SER A 55 -15.95 6.82 4.72
C SER A 55 -15.54 7.51 6.04
N ASP A 56 -14.59 7.00 6.83
CA ASP A 56 -14.19 7.65 8.11
C ASP A 56 -12.66 7.90 8.14
N PRO A 57 -12.19 9.17 8.19
CA PRO A 57 -10.77 9.46 8.24
C PRO A 57 -10.11 8.85 9.48
N VAL A 58 -8.86 8.38 9.33
CA VAL A 58 -8.09 7.85 10.45
C VAL A 58 -7.85 8.94 11.50
N SER A 59 -8.11 8.62 12.77
CA SER A 59 -7.83 9.51 13.90
C SER A 59 -6.60 9.02 14.66
N ALA A 60 -5.48 9.73 14.55
CA ALA A 60 -4.26 9.44 15.31
C ALA A 60 -4.46 9.81 16.80
N LYS A 61 -4.96 8.87 17.61
CA LYS A 61 -5.17 9.08 19.05
C LYS A 61 -3.84 9.08 19.80
N ARG A 62 -3.60 10.12 20.62
CA ARG A 62 -2.49 10.16 21.57
C ARG A 62 -2.93 9.47 22.86
N ILE A 63 -2.46 8.25 23.09
CA ILE A 63 -2.66 7.53 24.36
C ILE A 63 -1.44 7.88 25.22
N THR A 64 -1.65 8.65 26.30
CA THR A 64 -0.64 8.97 27.32
C THR A 64 -0.52 7.88 28.36
#